data_AF-A0A413NC82-F1
#
_entry.id   AF-A0A413NC82-F1
#
_cell.length_a   1.000
_cell.length_b   1.000
_cell.length_c   1.000
_cell.angle_alpha   90.00
_cell.angle_beta   90.00
_cell.angle_gamma   90.00
#
_symmetry.space_group_name_H-M   'P 1'
#
loop_
_entity.id
_entity.type
_entity.pdbx_description
1 polymer ?
#
loop_
_entity_poly.entity_id
_entity_poly.type
_entity_poly.pdbx_seq_one_letter_code
_entity_poly.pdbx_strand_id
1 'polypeptide(L)'
;MYKRSNIIMMDKCFNEIEISHFRGFDYIKIANLTKLNVFVGSNNVGKSSILEAVFMLSGMSNPIMPARINYWRIPSANNMNSTRYLFHNIDLNNRPMLLARSDARIRRLTFYPFQQNNAVPSSDDTSMSSDIKQLNFDFDTKEEGVFSYHATLFTDLSGVLQQTVDANYKEDLNCLFIPADKNDTNATNNFATLVKRNKKQIVIDALKEFDPRIDP
;
A
#
# COMPACT_ATOMS: atom_id res chain seq x y z
N MET A 1 -1.72 43.85 5.37
CA MET A 1 -2.64 43.24 4.38
C MET A 1 -1.84 42.21 3.58
N TYR A 2 -1.74 40.97 4.05
CA TYR A 2 -0.97 39.92 3.38
C TYR A 2 -1.82 39.32 2.26
N LYS A 3 -1.32 39.41 1.02
CA LYS A 3 -1.86 38.70 -0.15
C LYS A 3 -1.81 37.19 0.16
N ARG A 4 -2.97 36.56 0.38
CA ARG A 4 -3.10 35.11 0.26
C ARG A 4 -2.82 34.76 -1.19
N SER A 5 -1.64 34.23 -1.47
CA SER A 5 -1.36 33.54 -2.72
C SER A 5 -2.38 32.41 -2.83
N ASN A 6 -3.28 32.48 -3.81
CA ASN A 6 -4.12 31.36 -4.21
C ASN A 6 -3.19 30.29 -4.80
N ILE A 7 -2.57 29.47 -3.95
CA ILE A 7 -2.08 28.17 -4.37
C ILE A 7 -3.33 27.40 -4.71
N ILE A 8 -3.59 27.24 -6.01
CA ILE A 8 -4.54 26.25 -6.50
C ILE A 8 -4.01 24.92 -5.96
N MET A 9 -4.61 24.43 -4.89
CA MET A 9 -4.37 23.08 -4.39
C MET A 9 -4.89 22.15 -5.49
N MET A 10 -4.02 21.75 -6.41
CA MET A 10 -4.33 20.68 -7.36
C MET A 10 -4.82 19.49 -6.55
N ASP A 11 -6.00 18.99 -6.90
CA ASP A 11 -6.64 17.93 -6.14
C ASP A 11 -5.72 16.70 -6.20
N LYS A 12 -5.24 16.29 -5.04
CA LYS A 12 -4.36 15.13 -4.89
C LYS A 12 -5.16 13.82 -4.86
N CYS A 13 -6.49 13.91 -4.85
CA CYS A 13 -7.38 12.75 -4.85
C CYS A 13 -7.41 12.07 -6.22
N PHE A 14 -7.39 10.74 -6.22
CA PHE A 14 -7.67 9.97 -7.44
C PHE A 14 -9.16 10.08 -7.77
N ASN A 15 -9.48 10.32 -9.04
CA ASN A 15 -10.85 10.28 -9.57
C ASN A 15 -11.18 8.93 -10.22
N GLU A 16 -10.15 8.14 -10.54
CA GLU A 16 -10.30 6.83 -11.16
C GLU A 16 -9.17 5.90 -10.76
N ILE A 17 -9.50 4.62 -10.56
CA ILE A 17 -8.54 3.54 -10.32
C ILE A 17 -8.89 2.34 -11.21
N GLU A 18 -7.87 1.76 -11.83
CA GLU A 18 -7.93 0.51 -12.57
C GLU A 18 -6.97 -0.51 -11.97
N ILE A 19 -7.43 -1.74 -11.83
CA ILE A 19 -6.71 -2.85 -11.20
C ILE A 19 -6.85 -4.07 -12.09
N SER A 20 -5.74 -4.68 -12.47
CA SER A 20 -5.70 -5.92 -13.25
C SER A 20 -4.79 -6.94 -12.59
N HIS A 21 -5.20 -8.22 -12.62
CA HIS A 21 -4.45 -9.38 -12.09
C HIS A 21 -3.95 -9.24 -10.64
N PHE A 22 -4.60 -8.39 -9.85
CA PHE A 22 -4.28 -8.16 -8.46
C PHE A 22 -5.29 -8.87 -7.57
N ARG A 23 -4.84 -9.44 -6.45
CA ARG A 23 -5.63 -10.11 -5.41
C ARG A 23 -7.16 -9.93 -5.51
N GLY A 24 -7.85 -10.98 -5.97
CA GLY A 24 -9.32 -11.03 -6.01
C GLY A 24 -9.96 -10.38 -7.24
N PHE A 25 -9.18 -9.79 -8.14
CA PHE A 25 -9.67 -9.17 -9.38
C PHE A 25 -8.86 -9.62 -10.59
N ASP A 26 -9.54 -10.11 -11.63
CA ASP A 26 -8.96 -10.21 -12.97
C ASP A 26 -8.81 -8.80 -13.56
N TYR A 27 -9.90 -8.02 -13.52
CA TYR A 27 -9.95 -6.62 -13.89
C TYR A 27 -11.08 -5.91 -13.12
N ILE A 28 -10.82 -4.69 -12.65
CA ILE A 28 -11.84 -3.78 -12.16
C ILE A 28 -11.44 -2.33 -12.45
N LYS A 29 -12.42 -1.53 -12.87
CA LYS A 29 -12.32 -0.09 -13.04
C LYS A 29 -13.33 0.61 -12.16
N ILE A 30 -12.87 1.57 -11.37
CA ILE A 30 -13.69 2.37 -10.46
C ILE A 30 -13.48 3.83 -10.84
N ALA A 31 -14.50 4.41 -11.49
CA ALA A 31 -14.50 5.81 -11.89
C ALA A 31 -15.32 6.67 -10.93
N ASN A 32 -15.21 7.99 -11.07
CA ASN A 32 -15.93 8.99 -10.28
C ASN A 32 -15.66 8.91 -8.76
N LEU A 33 -14.43 8.54 -8.39
CA LEU A 33 -13.98 8.64 -7.00
C LEU A 33 -13.98 10.11 -6.58
N THR A 34 -14.49 10.36 -5.38
CA THR A 34 -14.53 11.70 -4.79
C THR A 34 -13.59 11.77 -3.58
N LYS A 35 -13.69 12.85 -2.80
CA LYS A 35 -12.90 13.02 -1.57
C LYS A 35 -13.22 11.96 -0.51
N LEU A 36 -14.45 11.44 -0.49
CA LEU A 36 -14.89 10.39 0.41
C LEU A 36 -15.56 9.28 -0.39
N ASN A 37 -15.04 8.06 -0.25
CA ASN A 37 -15.59 6.89 -0.92
C ASN A 37 -15.83 5.80 0.12
N VAL A 38 -16.98 5.14 0.05
CA VAL A 38 -17.34 4.03 0.95
C VAL A 38 -17.58 2.80 0.10
N PHE A 39 -16.74 1.78 0.29
CA PHE A 39 -16.90 0.48 -0.38
C PHE A 39 -17.64 -0.48 0.55
N VAL A 40 -18.82 -0.94 0.14
CA VAL A 40 -19.67 -1.86 0.90
C VAL A 40 -19.79 -3.22 0.20
N GLY A 41 -20.12 -4.27 0.94
CA GLY A 41 -20.31 -5.62 0.41
C GLY A 41 -19.90 -6.71 1.41
N SER A 42 -20.15 -7.97 1.05
CA SER A 42 -19.84 -9.14 1.89
C SER A 42 -18.35 -9.27 2.21
N ASN A 43 -18.01 -10.06 3.23
CA ASN A 43 -16.61 -10.34 3.55
C ASN A 43 -15.91 -11.01 2.37
N ASN A 44 -14.61 -10.76 2.23
CA ASN A 44 -13.74 -11.37 1.22
C ASN A 44 -14.01 -11.02 -0.26
N VAL A 45 -14.93 -10.09 -0.57
CA VAL A 45 -15.23 -9.66 -1.96
C VAL A 45 -14.21 -8.70 -2.59
N GLY A 46 -13.04 -8.50 -1.95
CA GLY A 46 -11.97 -7.64 -2.49
C GLY A 46 -11.96 -6.17 -2.02
N LYS A 47 -12.82 -5.78 -1.05
CA LYS A 47 -12.81 -4.41 -0.48
C LYS A 47 -11.44 -3.99 0.05
N SER A 48 -10.78 -4.87 0.82
CA SER A 48 -9.42 -4.62 1.29
C SER A 48 -8.41 -4.57 0.15
N SER A 49 -8.55 -5.41 -0.87
CA SER A 49 -7.68 -5.40 -2.05
C SER A 49 -7.72 -4.04 -2.76
N ILE A 50 -8.89 -3.41 -2.88
CA ILE A 50 -9.01 -2.04 -3.44
C ILE A 50 -8.20 -1.04 -2.60
N LEU A 51 -8.37 -1.05 -1.28
CA LEU A 51 -7.64 -0.15 -0.38
C LEU A 51 -6.11 -0.41 -0.40
N GLU A 52 -5.70 -1.67 -0.49
CA GLU A 52 -4.30 -2.08 -0.63
C GLU A 52 -3.72 -1.55 -1.95
N ALA A 53 -4.44 -1.69 -3.07
CA ALA A 53 -4.04 -1.15 -4.37
C ALA A 53 -3.90 0.38 -4.34
N VAL A 54 -4.86 1.10 -3.75
CA VAL A 54 -4.80 2.57 -3.56
C VAL A 54 -3.57 2.95 -2.75
N PHE A 55 -3.29 2.21 -1.68
CA PHE A 55 -2.15 2.48 -0.81
C PHE A 55 -0.82 2.26 -1.53
N MET A 56 -0.70 1.19 -2.31
CA MET A 56 0.46 0.91 -3.16
C MET A 56 0.66 2.00 -4.22
N LEU A 57 -0.41 2.41 -4.89
CA LEU A 57 -0.40 3.51 -5.85
C LEU A 57 0.00 4.83 -5.21
N SER A 58 -0.35 5.05 -3.94
CA SER A 58 0.01 6.26 -3.20
C SER A 58 1.47 6.29 -2.73
N GLY A 59 2.16 5.14 -2.72
CA GLY A 59 3.53 5.00 -2.23
C GLY A 59 4.34 4.04 -3.09
N MET A 60 4.34 4.26 -4.42
CA MET A 60 4.92 3.35 -5.41
C MET A 60 6.43 3.13 -5.19
N SER A 61 7.12 4.12 -4.62
CA SER A 61 8.53 4.06 -4.26
C SER A 61 8.84 3.32 -2.96
N ASN A 62 7.83 2.79 -2.27
CA ASN A 62 7.98 2.19 -0.95
C ASN A 62 7.51 0.72 -0.98
N PRO A 63 8.28 -0.17 -1.61
CA PRO A 63 7.86 -1.54 -1.89
C PRO A 63 7.72 -2.41 -0.63
N ILE A 64 8.18 -1.97 0.54
CA ILE A 64 7.93 -2.64 1.82
C ILE A 64 6.47 -2.47 2.31
N MET A 65 5.71 -1.52 1.76
CA MET A 65 4.35 -1.19 2.20
C MET A 65 3.34 -2.36 2.12
N PRO A 66 3.26 -3.14 1.03
CA PRO A 66 2.39 -4.33 0.96
C PRO A 66 2.77 -5.40 1.99
N ALA A 67 4.07 -5.59 2.20
CA ALA A 67 4.57 -6.53 3.22
C ALA A 67 4.18 -6.06 4.63
N ARG A 68 4.20 -4.74 4.89
CA ARG A 68 3.71 -4.18 6.15
C ARG A 68 2.22 -4.36 6.34
N ILE A 69 1.37 -4.15 5.32
CA ILE A 69 -0.07 -4.41 5.42
C ILE A 69 -0.32 -5.87 5.86
N ASN A 70 0.46 -6.81 5.33
CA ASN A 70 0.39 -8.21 5.76
C ASN A 70 1.00 -8.44 7.15
N TYR A 71 2.08 -7.73 7.50
CA TYR A 71 2.70 -7.78 8.84
C TYR A 71 1.73 -7.34 9.94
N TRP A 72 0.89 -6.31 9.68
CA TRP A 72 -0.19 -5.92 10.60
C TRP A 72 -1.20 -7.05 10.83
N ARG A 73 -1.34 -7.98 9.87
CA ARG A 73 -2.23 -9.15 9.95
C ARG A 73 -1.54 -10.42 10.48
N ILE A 74 -0.23 -10.59 10.25
CA ILE A 74 0.54 -11.80 10.60
C ILE A 74 1.98 -11.40 11.05
N PRO A 75 2.27 -11.37 12.37
CA PRO A 75 3.54 -10.89 12.93
C PRO A 75 4.81 -11.67 12.54
N SER A 76 4.70 -12.84 11.90
CA SER A 76 5.82 -13.72 11.51
C SER A 76 6.13 -13.71 10.00
N ALA A 77 5.53 -12.79 9.23
CA ALA A 77 5.57 -12.77 7.76
C ALA A 77 6.83 -12.11 7.13
N ASN A 78 8.01 -12.23 7.74
CA ASN A 78 9.27 -11.71 7.16
C ASN A 78 9.76 -12.50 5.93
N ASN A 79 9.00 -13.50 5.49
CA ASN A 79 9.31 -14.28 4.30
C ASN A 79 8.66 -13.64 3.07
N MET A 80 9.44 -13.43 2.01
CA MET A 80 8.98 -12.93 0.71
C MET A 80 7.88 -13.79 0.08
N ASN A 81 7.79 -15.08 0.41
CA ASN A 81 6.67 -15.94 0.00
C ASN A 81 5.31 -15.43 0.51
N SER A 82 5.30 -14.63 1.58
CA SER A 82 4.09 -13.95 2.06
C SER A 82 3.57 -12.90 1.08
N THR A 83 4.27 -12.57 0.00
CA THR A 83 3.80 -11.65 -1.05
C THR A 83 2.96 -12.34 -2.13
N ARG A 84 2.89 -13.68 -2.13
CA ARG A 84 2.11 -14.47 -3.11
C ARG A 84 0.65 -14.09 -3.18
N TYR A 85 0.05 -13.65 -2.06
CA TYR A 85 -1.36 -13.25 -2.03
C TYR A 85 -1.68 -12.02 -2.88
N LEU A 86 -0.66 -11.22 -3.26
CA LEU A 86 -0.84 -10.02 -4.10
C LEU A 86 -1.22 -10.38 -5.54
N PHE A 87 -0.86 -11.59 -5.98
CA PHE A 87 -1.09 -12.09 -7.33
C PHE A 87 -2.47 -12.74 -7.43
N HIS A 88 -3.24 -12.40 -8.47
CA HIS A 88 -4.53 -13.03 -8.71
C HIS A 88 -4.37 -14.56 -8.85
N ASN A 89 -5.19 -15.32 -8.12
CA ASN A 89 -5.09 -16.78 -8.02
C ASN A 89 -3.69 -17.33 -7.67
N ILE A 90 -2.83 -16.50 -7.05
CA ILE A 90 -1.43 -16.84 -6.73
C ILE A 90 -0.60 -17.15 -8.00
N ASP A 91 -1.07 -16.73 -9.18
CA ASP A 91 -0.35 -16.92 -10.43
C ASP A 91 0.75 -15.86 -10.58
N LEU A 92 1.99 -16.31 -10.39
CA LEU A 92 3.19 -15.47 -10.44
C LEU A 92 3.64 -15.11 -11.86
N ASN A 93 3.05 -15.72 -12.90
CA ASN A 93 3.36 -15.41 -14.28
C ASN A 93 2.62 -14.15 -14.76
N ASN A 94 1.46 -13.88 -14.16
CA ASN A 94 0.66 -12.71 -14.45
C ASN A 94 1.07 -11.54 -13.57
N ARG A 95 1.49 -10.44 -14.22
CA ARG A 95 1.91 -9.23 -13.51
C ARG A 95 0.69 -8.40 -13.12
N PRO A 96 0.49 -8.08 -11.84
CA PRO A 96 -0.55 -7.14 -11.46
C PRO A 96 -0.26 -5.77 -12.07
N MET A 97 -1.32 -5.07 -12.49
CA MET A 97 -1.24 -3.71 -13.00
C MET A 97 -2.21 -2.83 -12.23
N LEU A 98 -1.68 -1.80 -11.57
CA LEU A 98 -2.43 -0.81 -10.83
C LEU A 98 -2.26 0.53 -11.54
N LEU A 99 -3.37 1.23 -11.77
CA LEU A 99 -3.37 2.55 -12.38
C LEU A 99 -4.31 3.46 -11.61
N ALA A 100 -3.87 4.67 -11.31
CA ALA A 100 -4.68 5.73 -10.74
C ALA A 100 -4.60 6.97 -11.60
N ARG A 101 -5.73 7.65 -11.78
CA ARG A 101 -5.81 8.93 -12.47
C ARG A 101 -6.40 9.98 -11.53
N SER A 102 -5.95 11.21 -11.71
CA SER A 102 -6.64 12.42 -11.27
C SER A 102 -6.47 13.50 -12.33
N ASP A 103 -7.15 14.63 -12.15
CA ASP A 103 -7.02 15.79 -13.04
C ASP A 103 -5.58 16.32 -13.14
N ALA A 104 -4.74 15.99 -12.15
CA ALA A 104 -3.38 16.51 -12.02
C ALA A 104 -2.27 15.48 -12.26
N ARG A 105 -2.56 14.18 -12.18
CA ARG A 105 -1.53 13.14 -12.20
C ARG A 105 -2.05 11.79 -12.63
N ILE A 106 -1.14 11.01 -13.20
CA ILE A 106 -1.32 9.58 -13.44
C ILE A 106 -0.30 8.85 -12.59
N ARG A 107 -0.66 7.66 -12.11
CA ARG A 107 0.24 6.79 -11.35
C ARG A 107 0.02 5.36 -11.79
N ARG A 108 1.07 4.72 -12.28
CA ARG A 108 1.01 3.34 -12.77
C ARG A 108 2.05 2.51 -12.05
N LEU A 109 1.66 1.32 -11.60
CA LEU A 109 2.52 0.41 -10.87
C LEU A 109 2.27 -1.03 -11.31
N THR A 110 3.34 -1.75 -11.60
CA THR A 110 3.35 -3.21 -11.75
C THR A 110 4.43 -3.81 -10.88
N PHE A 111 4.30 -5.09 -10.54
CA PHE A 111 5.32 -5.81 -9.80
C PHE A 111 5.36 -7.28 -10.19
N TYR A 112 6.52 -7.91 -10.01
CA TYR A 112 6.75 -9.30 -10.39
C TYR A 112 7.85 -9.94 -9.54
N PRO A 113 7.74 -11.24 -9.22
CA PRO A 113 8.69 -11.90 -8.36
C PRO A 113 9.94 -12.31 -9.14
N PHE A 114 11.06 -12.39 -8.43
CA PHE A 114 12.22 -13.16 -8.84
C PHE A 114 12.30 -14.41 -7.96
N GLN A 115 12.26 -15.56 -8.61
CA GLN A 115 12.24 -16.88 -7.97
C GLN A 115 13.56 -17.60 -8.21
N GLN A 116 14.04 -18.32 -7.20
CA GLN A 116 15.19 -19.21 -7.35
C GLN A 116 14.70 -20.66 -7.23
N ASN A 117 15.05 -21.49 -8.21
CA ASN A 117 14.80 -22.92 -8.13
C ASN A 117 15.85 -23.55 -7.20
N ASN A 118 15.47 -23.76 -5.94
CA ASN A 118 16.25 -24.61 -5.04
C ASN A 118 15.83 -26.06 -5.33
N ALA A 119 16.45 -26.68 -6.32
CA ALA A 119 16.34 -28.12 -6.52
C ALA A 119 17.13 -28.83 -5.41
N VAL A 120 16.52 -29.00 -4.24
CA VAL A 120 16.96 -30.00 -3.26
C VAL A 120 15.99 -31.18 -3.43
N PRO A 121 16.45 -32.36 -3.89
CA PRO A 121 15.59 -33.52 -3.97
C PRO A 121 15.36 -34.05 -2.55
N SER A 122 14.32 -33.55 -1.88
CA SER A 122 13.75 -34.20 -0.70
C SER A 122 12.65 -35.15 -1.15
N SER A 123 12.75 -36.40 -0.73
CA SER A 123 11.93 -37.54 -1.18
C SER A 123 10.46 -37.51 -0.77
N ASP A 124 10.00 -36.47 -0.06
CA ASP A 124 8.62 -36.33 0.40
C ASP A 124 8.19 -34.86 0.30
N ASP A 125 7.74 -34.41 -0.88
CA ASP A 125 6.60 -33.49 -1.00
C ASP A 125 6.30 -33.16 -2.47
N THR A 126 5.09 -33.51 -2.92
CA THR A 126 4.50 -33.08 -4.18
C THR A 126 4.05 -31.62 -4.11
N SER A 127 4.99 -30.66 -4.06
CA SER A 127 4.79 -29.33 -4.67
C SER A 127 6.13 -28.62 -4.89
N MET A 128 6.54 -28.48 -6.15
CA MET A 128 7.68 -27.66 -6.55
C MET A 128 7.30 -26.18 -6.50
N SER A 129 7.18 -25.60 -5.30
CA SER A 129 7.01 -24.14 -5.18
C SER A 129 8.38 -23.48 -5.05
N SER A 130 8.84 -22.79 -6.11
CA SER A 130 10.09 -22.02 -6.06
C SER A 130 9.92 -20.80 -5.17
N ASP A 131 10.79 -20.65 -4.17
CA ASP A 131 10.77 -19.55 -3.21
C ASP A 131 10.91 -18.19 -3.91
N ILE A 132 10.05 -17.24 -3.54
CA ILE A 132 10.26 -15.85 -3.94
C ILE A 132 11.44 -15.31 -3.11
N LYS A 133 12.46 -14.75 -3.76
CA LYS A 133 13.59 -14.09 -3.07
C LYS A 133 13.48 -12.58 -3.09
N GLN A 134 12.83 -12.07 -4.13
CA GLN A 134 12.73 -10.65 -4.41
C GLN A 134 11.43 -10.35 -5.14
N LEU A 135 10.92 -9.15 -4.93
CA LEU A 135 9.80 -8.57 -5.64
C LEU A 135 10.26 -7.27 -6.30
N ASN A 136 10.17 -7.22 -7.62
CA ASN A 136 10.49 -6.03 -8.41
C ASN A 136 9.24 -5.20 -8.62
N PHE A 137 9.37 -3.89 -8.58
CA PHE A 137 8.32 -2.91 -8.79
C PHE A 137 8.76 -1.97 -9.89
N ASP A 138 7.95 -1.85 -10.93
CA ASP A 138 8.13 -0.86 -11.99
C ASP A 138 6.97 0.13 -11.91
N PHE A 139 7.28 1.43 -11.85
CA PHE A 139 6.26 2.44 -11.67
C PHE A 139 6.55 3.74 -12.43
N ASP A 140 5.49 4.52 -12.63
CA ASP A 140 5.56 5.74 -13.42
C ASP A 140 4.47 6.74 -13.07
N THR A 141 4.66 7.98 -13.52
CA THR A 141 3.70 9.08 -13.47
C THR A 141 3.06 9.39 -14.83
N LYS A 142 3.29 8.53 -15.82
CA LYS A 142 2.63 8.51 -17.14
C LYS A 142 1.81 7.24 -17.34
N GLU A 143 0.84 7.31 -18.23
CA GLU A 143 -0.12 6.23 -18.49
C GLU A 143 0.47 5.08 -19.31
N GLU A 144 1.32 5.41 -20.29
CA GLU A 144 1.80 4.48 -21.29
C GLU A 144 3.32 4.54 -21.49
N GLY A 145 3.85 3.57 -22.24
CA GLY A 145 5.27 3.45 -22.54
C GLY A 145 6.06 2.70 -21.47
N VAL A 146 7.38 2.74 -21.60
CA VAL A 146 8.33 2.06 -20.69
C VAL A 146 8.32 2.76 -19.33
N PHE A 147 8.30 1.96 -18.26
CA PHE A 147 8.41 2.46 -16.90
C PHE A 147 9.73 3.18 -16.67
N SER A 148 9.65 4.33 -16.01
CA SER A 148 10.80 5.24 -15.82
C SER A 148 11.49 5.03 -14.47
N TYR A 149 10.85 4.35 -13.53
CA TYR A 149 11.35 4.15 -12.17
C TYR A 149 11.17 2.71 -11.70
N HIS A 150 12.13 2.27 -10.89
CA HIS A 150 12.20 0.92 -10.36
C HIS A 150 12.43 0.93 -8.85
N ALA A 151 11.85 -0.06 -8.19
CA ALA A 151 12.09 -0.35 -6.79
C ALA A 151 12.12 -1.86 -6.58
N THR A 152 12.80 -2.28 -5.53
CA THR A 152 12.99 -3.70 -5.22
C THR A 152 12.75 -3.94 -3.76
N LEU A 153 12.06 -5.02 -3.43
CA LEU A 153 11.96 -5.59 -2.09
C LEU A 153 12.66 -6.95 -2.09
N PHE A 154 13.58 -7.17 -1.17
CA PHE A 154 14.32 -8.44 -1.10
C PHE A 154 14.71 -8.76 0.35
N THR A 155 15.01 -10.01 0.62
CA THR A 155 15.58 -10.43 1.91
C THR A 155 17.09 -10.55 1.77
N ASP A 156 17.86 -9.90 2.64
CA ASP A 156 19.32 -10.03 2.65
C ASP A 156 19.79 -11.37 3.25
N LEU A 157 21.11 -11.61 3.28
CA LEU A 157 21.71 -12.84 3.81
C LEU A 157 21.41 -13.07 5.30
N SER A 158 21.03 -12.03 6.05
CA SER A 158 20.68 -12.11 7.47
C SER A 158 19.20 -12.44 7.70
N GLY A 159 18.40 -12.54 6.63
CA GLY A 159 16.96 -12.77 6.74
C GLY A 159 16.16 -11.49 6.97
N VAL A 160 16.78 -10.31 6.85
CA VAL A 160 16.12 -9.01 7.06
C VAL A 160 15.58 -8.48 5.73
N LEU A 161 14.38 -7.92 5.76
CA LEU A 161 13.72 -7.32 4.61
C LEU A 161 14.36 -5.96 4.29
N GLN A 162 14.88 -5.81 3.08
CA GLN A 162 15.51 -4.61 2.55
C GLN A 162 14.74 -4.10 1.33
N GLN A 163 14.89 -2.81 1.03
CA GLN A 163 14.35 -2.23 -0.19
C GLN A 163 15.33 -1.27 -0.86
N THR A 164 15.22 -1.16 -2.19
CA THR A 164 15.85 -0.11 -2.99
C THR A 164 14.80 0.65 -3.80
N VAL A 165 15.12 1.89 -4.15
CA VAL A 165 14.35 2.69 -5.10
C VAL A 165 15.30 3.62 -5.85
N ASP A 166 14.99 3.90 -7.11
CA ASP A 166 15.75 4.84 -7.92
C ASP A 166 15.84 6.22 -7.26
N ALA A 167 17.06 6.73 -7.11
CA ALA A 167 17.35 7.95 -6.34
C ALA A 167 16.79 9.24 -6.98
N ASN A 168 16.45 9.19 -8.27
CA ASN A 168 15.85 10.31 -9.00
C ASN A 168 14.33 10.42 -8.79
N TYR A 169 13.69 9.44 -8.14
CA TYR A 169 12.28 9.50 -7.81
C TYR A 169 12.06 10.15 -6.44
N LYS A 170 11.07 11.04 -6.36
CA LYS A 170 10.64 11.67 -5.11
C LYS A 170 9.12 11.56 -4.97
N GLU A 171 8.68 10.83 -3.94
CA GLU A 171 7.28 10.72 -3.58
C GLU A 171 6.75 12.05 -3.00
N ASP A 172 5.56 12.46 -3.44
CA ASP A 172 4.90 13.70 -3.02
C ASP A 172 3.49 13.48 -2.43
N LEU A 173 3.00 12.23 -2.47
CA LEU A 173 1.78 11.81 -1.80
C LEU A 173 2.07 11.34 -0.38
N ASN A 174 1.22 11.79 0.54
CA ASN A 174 1.17 11.28 1.90
C ASN A 174 -0.10 10.45 2.03
N CYS A 175 0.03 9.16 2.32
CA CYS A 175 -1.10 8.27 2.52
C CYS A 175 -0.98 7.57 3.88
N LEU A 176 -2.11 7.47 4.58
CA LEU A 176 -2.23 6.75 5.84
C LEU A 176 -3.19 5.58 5.65
N PHE A 177 -2.68 4.36 5.81
CA PHE A 177 -3.51 3.17 5.86
C PHE A 177 -3.90 2.87 7.31
N ILE A 178 -5.20 2.84 7.59
CA ILE A 178 -5.75 2.52 8.91
C ILE A 178 -6.37 1.12 8.83
N PRO A 179 -5.72 0.08 9.35
CA PRO A 179 -6.27 -1.27 9.30
C PRO A 179 -7.40 -1.42 10.34
N ALA A 180 -8.31 -2.37 10.11
CA ALA A 180 -9.46 -2.60 10.99
C ALA A 180 -9.06 -3.23 12.34
N ASP A 181 -7.93 -3.94 12.37
CA ASP A 181 -7.38 -4.64 13.53
C ASP A 181 -6.37 -3.79 14.31
N LYS A 182 -6.43 -2.45 14.16
CA LYS A 182 -5.47 -1.53 14.76
C LYS A 182 -5.56 -1.56 16.29
N ASN A 183 -4.90 -2.54 16.89
CA ASN A 183 -4.55 -2.58 18.29
C ASN A 183 -3.33 -1.68 18.43
N ASP A 184 -3.57 -0.37 18.41
CA ASP A 184 -2.53 0.64 18.54
C ASP A 184 -2.04 0.63 20.00
N THR A 185 -1.17 -0.33 20.32
CA THR A 185 -0.47 -0.42 21.62
C THR A 185 0.29 0.87 21.95
N ASN A 186 0.55 1.71 20.93
CA ASN A 186 1.17 3.02 21.06
C ASN A 186 0.18 4.18 21.09
N ALA A 187 -1.14 3.99 20.97
CA ALA A 187 -2.10 5.08 21.03
C ALA A 187 -1.97 5.88 22.33
N THR A 188 -1.79 5.17 23.46
CA THR A 188 -1.53 5.78 24.76
C THR A 188 -0.23 6.58 24.79
N ASN A 189 0.85 6.05 24.19
CA ASN A 189 2.15 6.75 24.10
C ASN A 189 2.11 7.97 23.17
N ASN A 190 1.39 7.85 22.06
CA ASN A 190 1.16 8.93 21.10
C ASN A 190 0.32 10.04 21.74
N PHE A 191 -0.74 9.67 22.47
CA PHE A 191 -1.54 10.61 23.25
C PHE A 191 -0.71 11.28 24.34
N ALA A 192 0.09 10.52 25.11
CA ALA A 192 1.00 11.07 26.11
C ALA A 192 2.00 12.08 25.50
N THR A 193 2.51 11.80 24.29
CA THR A 193 3.37 12.72 23.54
C THR A 193 2.63 13.99 23.12
N LEU A 194 1.37 13.88 22.69
CA LEU A 194 0.54 15.03 22.35
C LEU A 194 0.24 15.89 23.58
N VAL A 195 -0.01 15.28 24.74
CA VAL A 195 -0.16 15.98 26.03
C VAL A 195 1.13 16.72 26.40
N LYS A 196 2.30 16.06 26.31
CA LYS A 196 3.62 16.69 26.54
C LYS A 196 3.89 17.88 25.60
N ARG A 197 3.27 17.89 24.42
CA ARG A 197 3.38 18.97 23.42
C ARG A 197 2.27 20.02 23.53
N ASN A 198 1.51 20.03 24.63
CA ASN A 198 0.37 20.94 24.86
C ASN A 198 -0.72 20.86 23.77
N LYS A 199 -0.90 19.69 23.14
CA LYS A 199 -1.93 19.44 22.12
C LYS A 199 -3.12 18.63 22.63
N LYS A 200 -3.28 18.50 23.95
CA LYS A 200 -4.39 17.74 24.57
C LYS A 200 -5.76 18.25 24.10
N GLN A 201 -5.98 19.56 24.13
CA GLN A 201 -7.28 20.15 23.83
C GLN A 201 -7.72 19.85 22.39
N ILE A 202 -6.80 19.89 21.42
CA ILE A 202 -7.08 19.54 20.01
C ILE A 202 -7.63 18.11 19.89
N VAL A 203 -7.10 17.18 20.68
CA VAL A 203 -7.58 15.78 20.66
C VAL A 203 -8.96 15.67 21.30
N ILE A 204 -9.18 16.34 22.45
CA ILE A 204 -10.48 16.34 23.12
C ILE A 204 -11.57 16.96 22.24
N ASP A 205 -11.28 18.09 21.60
CA ASP A 205 -12.21 18.77 20.70
C ASP A 205 -12.58 17.87 19.52
N ALA A 206 -11.59 17.22 18.89
CA ALA A 206 -11.82 16.26 17.82
C ALA A 206 -12.64 15.04 18.27
N LEU A 207 -12.41 14.53 19.49
CA LEU A 207 -13.18 13.41 20.05
C LEU A 207 -14.63 13.82 20.35
N LYS A 208 -14.86 15.05 20.80
CA LYS A 208 -16.19 15.61 21.06
C LYS A 208 -17.04 15.79 19.80
N GLU A 209 -16.42 15.91 18.63
CA GLU A 209 -17.15 15.85 17.34
C GLU A 209 -17.82 14.49 17.12
N PHE A 210 -17.31 13.41 17.71
CA PHE A 210 -17.88 12.06 17.63
C PHE A 210 -18.79 11.72 18.82
N ASP A 211 -18.39 12.08 20.04
CA ASP A 211 -19.21 11.91 21.25
C ASP A 211 -19.09 13.14 22.18
N PRO A 212 -20.13 13.99 22.27
CA PRO A 212 -20.11 15.22 23.07
C PRO A 212 -19.89 15.01 24.58
N ARG A 213 -20.07 13.78 25.10
CA ARG A 213 -20.00 13.46 26.53
C ARG A 213 -18.59 13.21 27.03
N ILE A 214 -17.59 13.21 26.16
CA ILE A 214 -16.18 13.01 26.52
C ILE A 214 -15.71 14.21 27.34
N ASP A 215 -15.32 13.98 28.60
CA ASP A 215 -14.89 15.04 29.53
C ASP A 215 -13.40 15.40 29.33
N PRO A 216 -12.97 16.64 29.66
CA PRO A 216 -11.58 17.09 29.51
C PRO A 216 -10.53 16.31 30.31
#